data_AF-A0A371EH02-F1
#
_entry.id   AF-A0A371EH02-F1
#
_cell.length_a   1.000
_cell.length_b   1.000
_cell.length_c   1.000
_cell.angle_alpha   90.00
_cell.angle_beta   90.00
_cell.angle_gamma   90.00
#
_symmetry.space_group_name_H-M   'P 1'
#
loop_
_entity.id
_entity.type
_entity.pdbx_description
1 polymer ?
#
loop_
_entity_poly.entity_id
_entity_poly.type
_entity_poly.pdbx_seq_one_letter_code
_entity_poly.pdbx_strand_id
1 'polypeptide(L)'
;MAEAVLDVVLGNLSSFIGKELGLFLGLDQDMKRLASLLTTIKATLEDAEEKQFSDRAIKDWLQKLKDASHLLDDILDECAYVALGLEYQGVKVQSSCLSSFHPKHVVSHYKIAKKMKSISKRLEEIAEERTKFHLTETLPERRSKVMEWRQTTSFVTQPQVYGREEDVDKIVDFL
;
A
#
# COMPACT_ATOMS: atom_id res chain seq x y z
N MET A 1 2.46 6.36 -7.66
CA MET A 1 3.22 5.14 -7.23
C MET A 1 2.96 4.75 -5.78
N ALA A 2 2.82 5.71 -4.85
CA ALA A 2 2.45 5.41 -3.47
C ALA A 2 0.99 4.92 -3.39
N GLU A 3 0.13 5.36 -4.31
CA GLU A 3 -1.28 4.97 -4.37
C GLU A 3 -1.48 3.46 -4.49
N ALA A 4 -0.78 2.83 -5.45
CA ALA A 4 -0.87 1.39 -5.65
C ALA A 4 -0.42 0.60 -4.43
N VAL A 5 0.59 1.08 -3.70
CA VAL A 5 1.05 0.42 -2.46
C VAL A 5 0.00 0.54 -1.36
N LEU A 6 -0.59 1.73 -1.18
CA LEU A 6 -1.67 1.91 -0.21
C LEU A 6 -2.88 1.03 -0.51
N ASP A 7 -3.22 0.83 -1.78
CA ASP A 7 -4.35 0.00 -2.19
C ASP A 7 -4.18 -1.46 -1.83
N VAL A 8 -2.97 -1.99 -2.04
CA VAL A 8 -2.62 -3.36 -1.65
C VAL A 8 -2.73 -3.51 -0.13
N VAL A 9 -2.14 -2.59 0.63
CA VAL A 9 -2.13 -2.65 2.11
C VAL A 9 -3.53 -2.48 2.68
N LEU A 10 -4.36 -1.60 2.12
CA LEU A 10 -5.77 -1.45 2.49
C LEU A 10 -6.57 -2.73 2.21
N GLY A 11 -6.38 -3.33 1.03
CA GLY A 11 -7.00 -4.60 0.67
C GLY A 11 -6.63 -5.72 1.65
N ASN A 12 -5.35 -5.81 2.00
CA ASN A 12 -4.84 -6.76 3.00
C ASN A 12 -5.49 -6.50 4.36
N LEU A 13 -5.46 -5.27 4.88
CA LEU A 13 -6.12 -4.92 6.14
C LEU A 13 -7.61 -5.30 6.16
N SER A 14 -8.35 -4.96 5.11
CA SER A 14 -9.77 -5.31 5.00
C SER A 14 -10.00 -6.82 5.01
N SER A 15 -9.14 -7.60 4.34
CA SER A 15 -9.20 -9.06 4.37
C SER A 15 -8.96 -9.61 5.78
N PHE A 16 -7.99 -9.07 6.51
CA PHE A 16 -7.67 -9.49 7.88
C PHE A 16 -8.79 -9.16 8.86
N ILE A 17 -9.39 -7.97 8.74
CA ILE A 17 -10.56 -7.57 9.52
C ILE A 17 -11.73 -8.51 9.23
N GLY A 18 -12.00 -8.82 7.96
CA GLY A 18 -13.08 -9.73 7.56
C GLY A 18 -12.89 -11.18 8.01
N LYS A 19 -11.65 -11.64 8.16
CA LYS A 19 -11.31 -12.98 8.68
C LYS A 19 -11.24 -13.04 10.21
N GLU A 20 -11.56 -11.96 10.91
CA GLU A 20 -11.49 -11.83 12.37
C GLU A 20 -10.08 -12.10 12.96
N LEU A 21 -9.03 -11.99 12.14
CA LEU A 21 -7.65 -12.18 12.58
C LEU A 21 -7.21 -11.12 13.58
N GLY A 22 -7.79 -9.92 13.46
CA GLY A 22 -7.62 -8.85 14.45
C GLY A 22 -8.16 -9.24 15.82
N LEU A 23 -9.29 -9.94 15.92
CA LEU A 23 -9.83 -10.43 17.19
C LEU A 23 -8.95 -11.53 17.77
N PHE A 24 -8.47 -12.42 16.91
CA PHE A 24 -7.57 -13.50 17.28
C PHE A 24 -6.24 -13.00 17.88
N LEU A 25 -5.66 -11.95 17.29
CA LEU A 25 -4.39 -11.36 17.73
C LEU A 25 -4.56 -10.26 18.80
N GLY A 26 -5.80 -9.85 19.11
CA GLY A 26 -6.08 -8.72 20.01
C GLY A 26 -5.73 -7.35 19.42
N LEU A 27 -5.74 -7.22 18.09
CA LEU A 27 -5.36 -6.03 17.32
C LEU A 27 -6.49 -5.46 16.47
N ASP A 28 -7.72 -5.94 16.65
CA ASP A 28 -8.90 -5.51 15.87
C ASP A 28 -9.09 -3.99 15.86
N GLN A 29 -8.94 -3.34 17.01
CA GLN A 29 -9.06 -1.88 17.12
C GLN A 29 -7.94 -1.15 16.38
N ASP A 30 -6.69 -1.62 16.51
CA ASP A 30 -5.54 -1.03 15.84
C ASP A 30 -5.67 -1.16 14.32
N MET A 31 -6.08 -2.33 13.82
CA MET A 31 -6.28 -2.58 12.39
C MET A 31 -7.40 -1.71 11.80
N LYS A 32 -8.54 -1.58 12.51
CA LYS A 32 -9.64 -0.71 12.08
C LYS A 32 -9.22 0.76 12.06
N ARG A 33 -8.46 1.21 13.06
CA ARG A 33 -7.93 2.57 13.12
C ARG A 33 -6.96 2.84 11.96
N LEU A 34 -6.04 1.92 11.69
CA LEU A 34 -5.11 1.99 10.56
C LEU A 34 -5.83 2.05 9.22
N ALA A 35 -6.85 1.21 9.02
CA ALA A 35 -7.65 1.22 7.78
C ALA A 35 -8.35 2.58 7.57
N SER A 36 -8.90 3.17 8.63
CA SER A 36 -9.50 4.51 8.58
C SER A 36 -8.47 5.58 8.21
N LEU A 37 -7.32 5.60 8.89
CA LEU A 37 -6.25 6.57 8.63
C LEU A 37 -5.73 6.49 7.19
N LEU A 38 -5.45 5.27 6.70
CA LEU A 38 -4.97 5.05 5.34
C LEU A 38 -6.01 5.47 4.30
N THR A 39 -7.30 5.24 4.57
CA THR A 39 -8.39 5.71 3.70
C THR A 39 -8.44 7.24 3.63
N THR A 40 -8.27 7.92 4.77
CA THR A 40 -8.20 9.40 4.80
C THR A 40 -6.97 9.93 4.05
N ILE A 41 -5.82 9.28 4.17
CA ILE A 41 -4.60 9.66 3.45
C ILE A 41 -4.77 9.44 1.95
N LYS A 42 -5.38 8.31 1.54
CA LYS A 42 -5.65 7.97 0.14
C LYS A 42 -6.43 9.07 -0.58
N ALA A 43 -7.41 9.69 0.08
CA ALA A 43 -8.21 10.76 -0.50
C ALA A 43 -7.40 12.02 -0.89
N THR A 44 -6.17 12.16 -0.39
CA THR A 44 -5.25 13.25 -0.77
C THR A 44 -4.04 12.81 -1.58
N LEU A 45 -3.94 11.53 -1.91
CA LEU A 45 -2.74 10.99 -2.51
C LEU A 45 -2.56 11.48 -3.94
N GLU A 46 -3.65 11.64 -4.69
CA GLU A 46 -3.63 12.13 -6.07
C GLU A 46 -3.04 13.55 -6.14
N ASP A 47 -3.57 14.49 -5.33
CA ASP A 47 -3.05 15.87 -5.24
C ASP A 47 -1.59 15.90 -4.75
N ALA A 48 -1.23 15.05 -3.79
CA ALA A 48 0.14 14.93 -3.31
C ALA A 48 1.10 14.41 -4.40
N GLU A 49 0.70 13.39 -5.17
CA GLU A 49 1.52 12.83 -6.25
C GLU A 49 1.71 13.81 -7.42
N GLU A 50 0.73 14.66 -7.73
CA GLU A 50 0.93 15.74 -8.70
C GLU A 50 1.94 16.78 -8.19
N LYS A 51 1.83 17.17 -6.91
CA LYS A 51 2.67 18.21 -6.30
C LYS A 51 4.09 17.73 -5.95
N GLN A 52 4.36 16.43 -5.93
CA GLN A 52 5.66 15.85 -5.57
C GLN A 52 6.82 16.33 -6.47
N PHE A 53 6.53 16.75 -7.70
CA PHE A 53 7.55 17.23 -8.65
C PHE A 53 7.96 18.68 -8.39
N SER A 54 7.12 19.44 -7.69
CA SER A 54 7.31 20.86 -7.40
C SER A 54 7.72 21.11 -5.95
N ASP A 55 7.28 20.27 -5.01
CA ASP A 55 7.55 20.42 -3.58
C ASP A 55 8.33 19.22 -3.02
N ARG A 56 9.54 19.50 -2.54
CA ARG A 56 10.42 18.50 -1.92
C ARG A 56 9.89 17.96 -0.59
N ALA A 57 9.15 18.77 0.16
CA ALA A 57 8.58 18.35 1.43
C ALA A 57 7.42 17.37 1.24
N ILE A 58 6.59 17.58 0.21
CA ILE A 58 5.55 16.62 -0.19
C ILE A 58 6.18 15.32 -0.69
N LYS A 59 7.27 15.42 -1.45
CA LYS A 59 8.02 14.23 -1.90
C LYS A 59 8.59 13.42 -0.73
N ASP A 60 9.20 14.07 0.25
CA ASP A 60 9.71 13.42 1.47
C ASP A 60 8.57 12.77 2.27
N TRP A 61 7.44 13.47 2.42
CA TRP A 61 6.25 12.96 3.09
C TRP A 61 5.69 11.71 2.39
N LEU A 62 5.55 11.72 1.06
CA LEU A 62 5.12 10.56 0.28
C LEU A 62 6.09 9.38 0.41
N GLN A 63 7.40 9.64 0.49
CA GLN A 63 8.39 8.59 0.71
C GLN A 63 8.24 7.96 2.10
N LYS A 64 8.09 8.77 3.16
CA LYS A 64 7.83 8.27 4.52
C LYS A 64 6.57 7.42 4.59
N LEU A 65 5.50 7.87 3.91
CA LEU A 65 4.25 7.13 3.84
C LEU A 65 4.45 5.78 3.15
N LYS A 66 5.12 5.76 2.00
CA LYS A 66 5.44 4.53 1.28
C LYS A 66 6.25 3.56 2.13
N ASP A 67 7.28 4.05 2.81
CA ASP A 67 8.12 3.22 3.70
C ASP A 67 7.30 2.66 4.87
N ALA A 68 6.40 3.46 5.44
CA ALA A 68 5.50 3.00 6.51
C ALA A 68 4.48 1.97 6.00
N SER A 69 3.95 2.13 4.79
CA SER A 69 3.06 1.16 4.15
C SER A 69 3.76 -0.19 3.92
N HIS A 70 5.01 -0.19 3.46
CA HIS A 70 5.78 -1.43 3.30
C HIS A 70 6.01 -2.14 4.64
N LEU A 71 6.41 -1.40 5.69
CA LEU A 71 6.56 -1.99 7.01
C LEU A 71 5.25 -2.54 7.59
N LEU A 72 4.12 -1.91 7.27
CA LEU A 72 2.82 -2.43 7.67
C LEU A 72 2.49 -3.72 6.92
N ASP A 73 2.76 -3.79 5.62
CA ASP A 73 2.59 -5.01 4.81
C ASP A 73 3.41 -6.17 5.39
N ASP A 74 4.68 -5.94 5.73
CA ASP A 74 5.56 -6.93 6.38
C ASP A 74 4.95 -7.45 7.70
N ILE A 75 4.35 -6.56 8.51
CA ILE A 75 3.69 -6.93 9.77
C ILE A 75 2.42 -7.75 9.50
N LEU A 76 1.65 -7.42 8.46
CA LEU A 76 0.45 -8.17 8.08
C LEU A 76 0.84 -9.58 7.61
N ASP A 77 1.91 -9.71 6.84
CA ASP A 77 2.45 -11.02 6.44
C ASP A 77 2.88 -11.86 7.64
N GLU A 78 3.56 -11.26 8.63
CA GLU A 78 3.86 -11.93 9.90
C GLU A 78 2.58 -12.40 10.62
N CYS A 79 1.51 -11.60 10.60
CA CYS A 79 0.23 -11.95 11.19
C CYS A 79 -0.43 -13.14 10.46
N ALA A 80 -0.45 -13.13 9.12
CA ALA A 80 -0.96 -14.25 8.32
C ALA A 80 -0.18 -15.53 8.57
N TYR A 81 1.15 -15.44 8.64
CA TYR A 81 2.00 -16.58 8.92
C TYR A 81 1.68 -17.21 10.28
N VAL A 82 1.51 -16.39 11.33
CA VAL A 82 1.12 -16.88 12.66
C VAL A 82 -0.27 -17.53 12.63
N ALA A 83 -1.23 -16.93 11.94
CA ALA A 83 -2.58 -17.48 11.81
C ALA A 83 -2.58 -18.85 11.10
N LEU A 84 -1.84 -18.98 10.01
CA LEU A 84 -1.69 -20.24 9.26
C LEU A 84 -0.99 -21.33 10.08
N GLY A 85 0.06 -20.97 10.82
CA GLY A 85 0.81 -21.93 11.64
C GLY A 85 -0.06 -22.58 12.74
N LEU A 86 -1.03 -21.83 13.26
CA LEU A 86 -1.99 -22.32 14.24
C LEU A 86 -3.07 -23.20 13.62
N GLU A 87 -3.55 -22.83 12.43
CA GLU A 87 -4.51 -23.64 11.68
C GLU A 87 -3.90 -25.02 11.33
N TYR A 88 -2.62 -25.05 10.94
CA TYR A 88 -1.88 -26.30 10.70
C TYR A 88 -1.71 -27.16 11.96
N GLN A 89 -1.64 -26.54 13.13
CA GLN A 89 -1.60 -27.24 14.43
C GLN A 89 -3.00 -27.72 14.90
N GLY A 90 -4.03 -27.59 14.07
CA GLY A 90 -5.40 -28.01 14.38
C GLY A 90 -6.16 -27.03 15.28
N VAL A 91 -5.58 -25.86 15.57
CA VAL A 91 -6.28 -24.77 16.25
C VAL A 91 -7.08 -24.01 15.21
N LYS A 92 -8.36 -24.36 15.04
CA LYS A 92 -9.27 -23.56 14.22
C LYS A 92 -9.34 -22.15 14.80
N VAL A 93 -9.14 -21.15 13.96
CA VAL A 93 -9.35 -19.72 14.28
C VAL A 93 -10.75 -19.48 14.87
N GLN A 94 -11.73 -20.33 14.53
CA GLN A 94 -13.10 -20.30 15.05
C GLN A 94 -13.38 -21.15 16.30
N SER A 95 -12.50 -22.09 16.70
CA SER A 95 -12.77 -22.98 17.83
C SER A 95 -11.78 -22.77 18.97
N SER A 96 -12.30 -22.18 20.05
CA SER A 96 -11.74 -22.25 21.40
C SER A 96 -10.45 -21.45 21.58
N CYS A 97 -10.61 -20.25 22.15
CA CYS A 97 -9.56 -19.35 22.63
C CYS A 97 -8.55 -19.97 23.62
N LEU A 98 -8.60 -21.27 23.91
CA LEU A 98 -7.82 -21.92 24.97
C LEU A 98 -6.50 -22.53 24.48
N SER A 99 -6.37 -22.86 23.19
CA SER A 99 -5.12 -23.39 22.62
C SER A 99 -4.11 -22.29 22.25
N SER A 100 -4.53 -21.02 22.21
CA SER A 100 -3.67 -19.86 21.94
C SER A 100 -2.81 -19.42 23.13
N PHE A 101 -3.01 -20.00 24.31
CA PHE A 101 -2.27 -19.66 25.55
C PHE A 101 -0.92 -20.37 25.70
N HIS A 102 -0.42 -21.08 24.68
CA HIS A 102 0.93 -21.62 24.75
C HIS A 102 1.95 -20.46 24.87
N PRO A 103 2.92 -20.50 25.79
CA PRO A 103 3.83 -19.37 26.05
C PRO A 103 4.53 -18.84 24.80
N LYS A 104 4.86 -19.73 23.85
CA LYS A 104 5.48 -19.36 22.58
C LYS A 104 4.56 -18.48 21.70
N HIS A 105 3.27 -18.81 21.62
CA HIS A 105 2.28 -18.04 20.86
C HIS A 105 2.00 -16.68 21.50
N VAL A 106 1.91 -16.64 22.84
CA VAL A 106 1.73 -15.39 23.59
C VAL A 106 2.90 -14.42 23.36
N VAL A 107 4.14 -14.92 23.38
CA VAL A 107 5.33 -14.09 23.10
C VAL A 107 5.32 -13.56 21.67
N SER A 108 4.95 -14.39 20.68
CA SER A 108 4.83 -13.91 19.29
C SER A 108 3.70 -12.88 19.12
N HIS A 109 2.53 -13.10 19.73
CA HIS A 109 1.42 -12.16 19.67
C HIS A 109 1.82 -10.81 20.29
N TYR A 110 2.49 -10.83 21.44
CA TYR A 110 2.99 -9.61 22.06
C TYR A 110 4.00 -8.86 21.18
N LYS A 111 4.92 -9.58 20.52
CA LYS A 111 5.89 -8.97 19.59
C LYS A 111 5.19 -8.30 18.41
N ILE A 112 4.24 -8.99 17.80
CA ILE A 112 3.43 -8.48 16.68
C ILE A 112 2.62 -7.26 17.14
N ALA A 113 1.95 -7.34 18.28
CA ALA A 113 1.18 -6.24 18.85
C ALA A 113 2.05 -5.00 19.10
N LYS A 114 3.27 -5.18 19.61
CA LYS A 114 4.23 -4.08 19.79
C LYS A 114 4.63 -3.45 18.46
N LYS A 115 4.91 -4.26 17.43
CA LYS A 115 5.21 -3.77 16.08
C LYS A 115 4.02 -3.00 15.48
N MET A 116 2.83 -3.58 15.58
CA MET A 116 1.57 -2.98 15.11
C MET A 116 1.33 -1.61 15.76
N LYS A 117 1.50 -1.52 17.09
CA LYS A 117 1.38 -0.26 17.81
C LYS A 117 2.43 0.77 17.37
N SER A 118 3.66 0.33 17.12
CA SER A 118 4.72 1.22 16.63
C SER A 118 4.42 1.79 15.25
N ILE A 119 3.94 0.96 14.32
CA ILE A 119 3.61 1.42 12.96
C ILE A 119 2.36 2.27 12.94
N SER A 120 1.37 1.96 13.79
CA SER A 120 0.16 2.75 13.98
C SER A 120 0.50 4.18 14.40
N LYS A 121 1.35 4.33 15.42
CA LYS A 121 1.83 5.65 15.85
C LYS A 121 2.58 6.40 14.74
N ARG A 122 3.45 5.71 13.99
CA ARG A 122 4.20 6.33 12.89
C ARG A 122 3.28 6.81 11.76
N LEU A 123 2.25 6.03 11.43
CA LEU A 123 1.26 6.43 10.42
C LEU A 123 0.37 7.58 10.89
N GLU A 124 0.05 7.65 12.19
CA GLU A 124 -0.62 8.82 12.78
C GLU A 124 0.23 10.09 12.66
N GLU A 125 1.52 10.02 12.98
CA GLU A 125 2.45 11.15 12.83
C GLU A 125 2.52 11.63 11.37
N ILE A 126 2.57 10.69 10.41
CA ILE A 126 2.54 11.01 8.97
C ILE A 126 1.20 11.64 8.57
N ALA A 127 0.08 11.14 9.10
CA ALA A 127 -1.24 11.71 8.86
C ALA A 127 -1.38 13.13 9.43
N GLU A 128 -0.71 13.43 10.55
CA GLU A 128 -0.66 14.77 11.12
C GLU A 128 0.22 15.72 10.29
N GLU A 129 1.38 15.25 9.80
CA GLU A 129 2.24 16.03 8.89
C GLU A 129 1.47 16.52 7.66
N ARG A 130 0.53 15.71 7.15
CA ARG A 130 -0.39 16.06 6.04
C ARG A 130 -1.05 17.43 6.22
N THR A 131 -1.47 17.75 7.45
CA THR A 131 -2.21 18.99 7.75
C THR A 131 -1.43 20.26 7.43
N LYS A 132 -0.10 20.17 7.37
CA LYS A 132 0.80 21.29 7.06
C LYS A 132 0.88 21.60 5.57
N PHE A 133 0.55 20.63 4.71
CA PHE A 133 0.74 20.73 3.25
C PHE A 133 -0.47 21.29 2.50
N HIS A 134 -1.58 21.60 3.20
CA HIS A 134 -2.82 22.12 2.59
C HIS A 134 -3.28 21.29 1.37
N LEU A 135 -3.12 19.96 1.46
CA LEU A 135 -3.52 19.04 0.40
C LEU A 135 -5.03 19.05 0.27
N THR A 136 -5.51 19.25 -0.96
CA THR A 136 -6.95 19.29 -1.22
C THR A 136 -7.43 17.86 -1.40
N GLU A 137 -8.56 17.52 -0.79
CA GLU A 137 -9.22 16.25 -1.06
C GLU A 137 -9.76 16.31 -2.50
N THR A 138 -9.17 15.52 -3.39
CA THR A 138 -9.60 15.49 -4.79
C THR A 138 -10.95 14.79 -4.81
N LEU A 139 -12.04 15.55 -4.91
CA LEU A 139 -13.30 14.99 -5.38
C LEU A 139 -13.03 14.38 -6.77
N PRO A 140 -13.62 13.23 -7.12
CA PRO A 140 -13.46 12.60 -8.42
C PRO A 140 -14.26 13.39 -9.46
N GLU A 141 -14.04 14.69 -9.55
CA GLU A 141 -14.37 15.48 -10.70
C GLU A 141 -13.34 15.07 -11.74
N ARG A 142 -13.79 14.15 -12.59
CA ARG A 142 -13.11 13.53 -13.72
C ARG A 142 -12.35 14.57 -14.54
N ARG A 143 -11.19 15.02 -14.04
CA ARG A 143 -10.22 15.77 -14.81
C ARG A 143 -9.63 14.74 -15.73
N SER A 144 -10.22 14.65 -16.92
CA SER A 144 -9.59 14.13 -18.11
C SER A 144 -8.38 15.00 -18.47
N LYS A 145 -7.42 15.15 -17.57
CA LYS A 145 -6.06 15.42 -17.94
C LYS A 145 -5.56 14.09 -18.44
N VAL A 146 -5.73 13.89 -19.74
CA VAL A 146 -4.90 12.96 -20.50
C VAL A 146 -3.47 13.30 -20.09
N MET A 147 -2.90 12.50 -19.18
CA MET A 147 -1.45 12.47 -19.02
C MET A 147 -0.93 12.23 -20.42
N GLU A 148 -0.29 13.23 -21.03
CA GLU A 148 0.45 13.03 -22.27
C GLU A 148 1.50 11.96 -21.98
N TRP A 149 1.12 10.73 -22.25
CA TRP A 149 1.95 9.57 -22.06
C TRP A 149 3.21 9.81 -22.90
N ARG A 150 4.39 9.69 -22.30
CA ARG A 150 5.61 9.65 -23.10
C ARG A 150 5.49 8.45 -24.02
N GLN A 151 5.31 8.69 -25.31
CA GLN A 151 5.30 7.65 -26.34
C GLN A 151 6.64 6.90 -26.30
N THR A 152 6.67 5.81 -25.54
CA THR A 152 7.87 5.01 -25.22
C THR A 152 7.72 3.58 -25.71
N THR A 153 6.56 3.23 -26.24
CA THR A 153 6.30 1.91 -26.81
C THR A 153 6.46 1.97 -28.33
N SER A 154 7.28 1.10 -28.90
CA SER A 154 7.40 0.88 -30.35
C SER A 154 6.19 0.15 -30.96
N PHE A 155 5.18 -0.18 -30.15
CA PHE A 155 3.97 -0.85 -30.62
C PHE A 155 3.10 0.16 -31.37
N VAL A 156 3.27 0.17 -32.69
CA VAL A 156 2.52 1.06 -33.59
C VAL A 156 1.13 0.48 -33.77
N THR A 157 0.11 1.13 -33.20
CA THR A 157 -1.31 0.76 -33.43
C THR A 157 -1.79 1.15 -34.84
N GLN A 158 -1.00 1.94 -35.59
CA GLN A 158 -1.24 2.29 -37.00
C GLN A 158 -0.46 1.36 -37.94
N PRO A 159 -1.08 0.76 -38.97
CA PRO A 159 -0.43 -0.29 -39.74
C PRO A 159 0.50 0.20 -40.86
N GLN A 160 0.77 1.51 -41.01
CA GLN A 160 1.63 1.97 -42.11
C GLN A 160 2.27 3.33 -41.88
N VAL A 161 3.60 3.34 -41.76
CA VAL A 161 4.44 4.55 -41.76
C VAL A 161 5.05 4.67 -43.15
N TYR A 162 4.79 5.78 -43.84
CA TYR A 162 5.29 6.06 -45.19
C TYR A 162 6.43 7.09 -45.14
N GLY A 163 7.39 7.01 -46.07
CA GLY A 163 8.43 8.02 -46.23
C GLY A 163 9.67 7.82 -45.37
N ARG A 164 9.82 6.64 -44.74
CA ARG A 164 11.02 6.25 -43.98
C ARG A 164 11.73 5.03 -44.56
N GLU A 165 11.44 4.70 -45.82
CA GLU A 165 11.99 3.53 -46.50
C GLU A 165 13.53 3.60 -46.54
N GLU A 166 14.09 4.77 -46.87
CA GLU A 166 15.55 4.98 -46.87
C GLU A 166 16.22 4.85 -45.50
N ASP A 167 15.51 5.20 -44.42
CA ASP A 167 16.02 5.07 -43.05
C ASP A 167 16.03 3.60 -42.62
N VAL A 168 15.02 2.82 -43.05
CA VAL A 168 14.94 1.38 -42.78
C VAL A 168 16.09 0.66 -43.48
N ASP A 169 16.32 0.95 -44.76
CA ASP A 169 17.41 0.31 -45.54
C ASP A 169 18.77 0.58 -44.89
N LYS A 170 19.04 1.82 -44.48
CA LYS A 170 20.28 2.19 -43.77
C LYS A 170 20.47 1.46 -42.44
N ILE A 171 19.40 1.19 -41.70
CA ILE A 171 19.47 0.49 -40.41
C ILE A 171 19.68 -1.01 -40.65
N VAL A 172 19.02 -1.60 -41.64
CA VAL A 172 19.18 -3.01 -42.01
C VAL A 172 20.60 -3.26 -42.51
N ASP A 173 21.17 -2.37 -43.32
CA ASP A 173 22.55 -2.47 -43.79
C ASP A 173 23.58 -2.34 -42.66
N PHE A 174 23.19 -1.75 -41.52
CA PHE A 174 24.06 -1.52 -40.37
C PHE A 174 24.05 -2.68 -39.35
N LEU A 175 23.07 -3.59 -39.42
CA LEU A 175 22.86 -4.71 -38.49
C LEU A 175 23.40 -6.04 -39.04
#